data_AF-A0AAD7U716-F1
#
_entry.id   AF-A0AAD7U716-F1
#
_cell.length_a   1.000
_cell.length_b   1.000
_cell.length_c   1.000
_cell.angle_alpha   90.00
_cell.angle_beta   90.00
_cell.angle_gamma   90.00
#
_symmetry.space_group_name_H-M   'P 1'
#
loop_
_entity.id
_entity.type
_entity.pdbx_description
1 polymer ?
#
loop_
_entity_poly.entity_id
_entity_poly.type
_entity_poly.pdbx_seq_one_letter_code
_entity_poly.pdbx_strand_id
1 'polypeptide(L)'
;MRPLTDEELRGLLEKLMKFIGKNAEALLKNVKRADLLSVGTCFAKITHSKKIHLQITCLDYLAQHTLHKVWLKPNAEMGFLYGNHVTKAGLGRITDAAPQYAGVVVYNMQDAPLGFGVLAKPTEACKDLDPTANVVLHQADVGEYLRLEDTMF
;
A
#
# COMPACT_ATOMS: atom_id res chain seq x y z
N MET A 1 5.87 -14.61 -19.70
CA MET A 1 5.96 -14.78 -18.24
C MET A 1 7.07 -15.77 -17.89
N ARG A 2 8.12 -15.32 -17.20
CA ARG A 2 9.12 -16.21 -16.56
C ARG A 2 8.79 -16.32 -15.07
N PRO A 3 9.11 -17.44 -14.39
CA PRO A 3 9.05 -17.47 -12.93
C PRO A 3 10.00 -16.41 -12.35
N LEU A 4 9.63 -15.88 -11.18
CA LEU A 4 10.53 -15.06 -10.37
C LEU A 4 11.69 -15.94 -9.90
N THR A 5 12.88 -15.35 -9.79
CA THR A 5 13.98 -16.00 -9.08
C THR A 5 13.71 -16.01 -7.58
N ASP A 6 14.41 -16.86 -6.83
CA ASP A 6 14.25 -16.93 -5.38
C ASP A 6 14.53 -15.59 -4.68
N GLU A 7 15.50 -14.83 -5.20
CA GLU A 7 15.82 -13.47 -4.72
C GLU A 7 14.67 -12.48 -4.97
N GLU A 8 14.08 -12.51 -6.16
CA GLU A 8 12.96 -11.64 -6.54
C GLU A 8 11.70 -11.98 -5.74
N LEU A 9 11.42 -13.28 -5.57
CA LEU A 9 10.30 -13.76 -4.77
C LEU A 9 10.45 -13.35 -3.31
N ARG A 10 11.64 -13.55 -2.74
CA ARG A 10 11.94 -13.15 -1.36
C ARG A 10 11.74 -11.65 -1.18
N GLY A 11 12.29 -10.83 -2.07
CA GLY A 11 12.13 -9.38 -2.00
C GLY A 11 10.67 -8.93 -2.10
N LEU A 12 9.85 -9.62 -2.91
CA LEU A 12 8.43 -9.33 -3.06
C LEU A 12 7.68 -9.66 -1.76
N LEU A 13 7.93 -10.85 -1.21
CA LEU A 13 7.34 -11.30 0.04
C LEU A 13 7.73 -10.38 1.20
N GLU A 14 9.00 -10.00 1.32
CA GLU A 14 9.47 -9.06 2.35
C GLU A 14 8.74 -7.72 2.27
N LYS A 15 8.41 -7.22 1.06
CA LYS A 15 7.62 -6.01 0.91
C LYS A 15 6.16 -6.20 1.26
N LEU A 16 5.53 -7.29 0.82
CA LEU A 16 4.13 -7.59 1.17
C LEU A 16 3.97 -7.77 2.68
N MET A 17 4.89 -8.47 3.33
CA MET A 17 4.88 -8.68 4.78
C MET A 17 4.85 -7.37 5.59
N LYS A 18 5.34 -6.26 5.05
CA LYS A 18 5.24 -4.94 5.72
C LYS A 18 3.80 -4.43 5.85
N PHE A 19 2.89 -4.86 4.98
CA PHE A 19 1.49 -4.42 4.94
C PHE A 19 0.54 -5.45 5.53
N ILE A 20 0.77 -6.74 5.24
CA ILE A 20 -0.15 -7.84 5.58
C ILE A 20 0.46 -8.88 6.54
N GLY A 21 1.74 -8.75 6.91
CA GLY A 21 2.42 -9.69 7.80
C GLY A 21 2.37 -11.13 7.32
N LYS A 22 2.05 -12.06 8.24
CA LYS A 22 1.94 -13.50 7.96
C LYS A 22 0.78 -13.84 7.01
N ASN A 23 -0.20 -12.94 6.82
CA ASN A 23 -1.31 -13.16 5.89
C ASN A 23 -0.86 -13.19 4.42
N ALA A 24 0.40 -12.86 4.12
CA ALA A 24 0.97 -13.02 2.79
C ALA A 24 0.87 -14.45 2.24
N GLU A 25 0.86 -15.47 3.12
CA GLU A 25 0.67 -16.86 2.72
C GLU A 25 -0.68 -17.11 2.03
N ALA A 26 -1.73 -16.35 2.40
CA ALA A 26 -3.05 -16.48 1.80
C ALA A 26 -3.11 -16.06 0.32
N LEU A 27 -2.14 -15.25 -0.13
CA LEU A 27 -2.02 -14.77 -1.51
C LEU A 27 -1.26 -15.74 -2.41
N LEU A 28 -0.57 -16.74 -1.85
CA LEU A 28 0.25 -17.68 -2.60
C LEU A 28 -0.60 -18.85 -3.13
N LYS A 29 -1.26 -18.64 -4.27
CA LYS A 29 -1.92 -19.71 -5.04
C LYS A 29 -1.13 -20.01 -6.30
N ASN A 30 -0.55 -21.19 -6.38
CA ASN A 30 0.15 -21.64 -7.60
C ASN A 30 -0.87 -22.11 -8.64
N VAL A 31 -0.91 -21.43 -9.79
CA VAL A 31 -1.68 -21.84 -10.98
C VAL A 31 -0.72 -22.38 -12.03
N LYS A 32 -1.09 -23.47 -12.72
CA LYS A 32 -0.25 -24.09 -13.74
C LYS A 32 -0.12 -23.18 -14.97
N ARG A 33 1.11 -23.09 -15.50
CA ARG A 33 1.47 -22.17 -16.60
C ARG A 33 0.70 -22.40 -17.90
N ALA A 34 0.29 -23.65 -18.18
CA ALA A 34 -0.45 -24.00 -19.39
C ALA A 34 -1.82 -23.32 -19.47
N ASP A 35 -2.34 -22.86 -18.33
CA ASP A 35 -3.68 -22.28 -18.21
C ASP A 35 -3.67 -20.73 -18.20
N LEU A 36 -2.48 -20.11 -18.33
CA LEU A 36 -2.27 -18.66 -18.18
C LEU A 36 -1.92 -17.97 -19.51
N LEU A 37 -2.92 -17.36 -20.16
CA LEU A 37 -2.77 -16.55 -21.37
C LEU A 37 -2.27 -15.11 -21.07
N SER A 38 -3.00 -14.37 -20.23
CA SER A 38 -2.64 -13.01 -19.78
C SER A 38 -3.52 -12.58 -18.58
N VAL A 39 -3.76 -13.51 -17.65
CA VAL A 39 -4.69 -13.34 -16.54
C VAL A 39 -3.90 -13.06 -15.26
N GLY A 40 -4.27 -12.00 -14.56
CA GLY A 40 -3.70 -11.68 -13.25
C GLY A 40 -3.71 -10.19 -12.98
N THR A 41 -3.39 -9.83 -11.75
CA THR A 41 -3.23 -8.44 -11.32
C THR A 41 -1.75 -8.14 -11.19
N CYS A 42 -1.28 -7.03 -11.75
CA CYS A 42 0.08 -6.56 -11.55
C CYS A 42 0.26 -6.20 -10.07
N PHE A 43 1.12 -6.92 -9.33
CA PHE A 43 1.37 -6.57 -7.92
C PHE A 43 2.50 -5.57 -7.77
N ALA A 44 3.55 -5.73 -8.57
CA ALA A 44 4.77 -4.96 -8.46
C ALA A 44 5.56 -4.95 -9.76
N LYS A 45 6.39 -3.91 -9.93
CA LYS A 45 7.40 -3.81 -10.99
C LYS A 45 8.79 -3.89 -10.39
N ILE A 46 9.69 -4.60 -11.05
CA ILE A 46 11.11 -4.67 -10.65
C ILE A 46 11.85 -3.63 -11.48
N THR A 47 12.49 -2.67 -10.81
CA THR A 47 13.27 -1.64 -11.50
C THR A 47 14.62 -2.17 -11.96
N HIS A 48 15.32 -1.41 -12.82
CA HIS A 48 16.69 -1.74 -13.22
C HIS A 48 17.66 -1.88 -12.03
N SER A 49 17.38 -1.21 -10.91
CA SER A 49 18.15 -1.35 -9.66
C SER A 49 17.73 -2.56 -8.81
N LYS A 50 16.96 -3.51 -9.39
CA LYS A 50 16.39 -4.70 -8.72
C LYS A 50 15.50 -4.38 -7.51
N LYS A 51 14.99 -3.14 -7.40
CA LYS A 51 14.04 -2.76 -6.35
C LYS A 51 12.63 -3.09 -6.81
N ILE A 52 11.85 -3.68 -5.91
CA ILE A 52 10.47 -4.10 -6.20
C ILE A 52 9.52 -2.98 -5.83
N HIS A 53 8.85 -2.32 -6.77
CA HIS A 53 7.90 -1.27 -6.49
C HIS A 53 6.48 -1.84 -6.54
N LEU A 54 5.79 -1.86 -5.40
CA LEU A 54 4.38 -2.22 -5.36
C LEU A 54 3.58 -1.19 -6.16
N GLN A 55 2.57 -1.66 -6.88
CA GLN A 55 1.69 -0.83 -7.70
C GLN A 55 0.32 -0.71 -7.03
N ILE A 56 -0.41 0.37 -7.32
CA ILE A 56 -1.76 0.58 -6.75
C ILE A 56 -2.73 -0.56 -7.05
N THR A 57 -2.52 -1.28 -8.15
CA THR A 57 -3.30 -2.45 -8.57
C THR A 57 -3.37 -3.57 -7.54
N CYS A 58 -2.44 -3.66 -6.58
CA CYS A 58 -2.53 -4.64 -5.49
C CYS A 58 -3.41 -4.21 -4.30
N LEU A 59 -3.99 -3.01 -4.33
CA LEU A 59 -4.72 -2.41 -3.21
C LEU A 59 -5.84 -3.31 -2.67
N ASP A 60 -6.63 -3.93 -3.55
CA ASP A 60 -7.75 -4.78 -3.14
C ASP A 60 -7.29 -5.98 -2.30
N TYR A 61 -6.15 -6.56 -2.67
CA TYR A 61 -5.55 -7.68 -1.94
C TYR A 61 -4.92 -7.23 -0.62
N LEU A 62 -4.28 -6.05 -0.61
CA LEU A 62 -3.73 -5.48 0.62
C LEU A 62 -4.85 -5.11 1.60
N ALA A 63 -5.93 -4.48 1.13
CA ALA A 63 -7.04 -4.02 1.95
C ALA A 63 -7.72 -5.17 2.72
N GLN A 64 -7.84 -6.35 2.09
CA GLN A 64 -8.44 -7.55 2.70
C GLN A 64 -7.61 -8.12 3.86
N HIS A 65 -6.29 -7.99 3.81
CA HIS A 65 -5.38 -8.69 4.72
C HIS A 65 -4.45 -7.76 5.53
N THR A 66 -4.66 -6.45 5.44
CA THR A 66 -3.80 -5.47 6.11
C THR A 66 -3.92 -5.53 7.62
N LEU A 67 -2.76 -5.40 8.28
CA LEU A 67 -2.67 -5.33 9.74
C LEU A 67 -3.00 -3.93 10.28
N HIS A 68 -2.66 -2.89 9.53
CA HIS A 68 -2.73 -1.51 9.98
C HIS A 68 -3.46 -0.63 8.97
N LYS A 69 -4.46 0.07 9.47
CA LYS A 69 -5.36 0.93 8.70
C LYS A 69 -5.31 2.36 9.20
N VAL A 70 -5.47 3.29 8.27
CA VAL A 70 -5.59 4.73 8.51
C VAL A 70 -6.81 5.24 7.78
N TRP A 71 -7.64 6.05 8.44
CA TRP A 71 -8.80 6.70 7.85
C TRP A 71 -8.56 8.19 7.73
N LEU A 72 -8.83 8.74 6.55
CA LEU A 72 -8.71 10.16 6.26
C LEU A 72 -10.01 10.90 6.53
N LYS A 73 -9.89 12.15 6.99
CA LYS A 73 -11.01 13.09 6.97
C LYS A 73 -11.34 13.50 5.53
N PRO A 74 -12.60 13.87 5.24
CA PRO A 74 -13.01 14.25 3.88
C PRO A 74 -12.19 15.39 3.25
N ASN A 75 -11.69 16.33 4.06
CA ASN A 75 -10.88 17.44 3.58
C ASN A 75 -9.46 17.03 3.11
N ALA A 76 -8.97 15.86 3.52
CA ALA A 76 -7.64 15.36 3.19
C ALA A 76 -7.65 14.28 2.08
N GLU A 77 -8.83 13.74 1.76
CA GLU A 77 -9.01 12.67 0.77
C GLU A 77 -8.48 13.09 -0.61
N MET A 78 -8.94 14.24 -1.12
CA MET A 78 -8.45 14.77 -2.40
C MET A 78 -6.95 15.01 -2.40
N GLY A 79 -6.39 15.52 -1.30
CA GLY A 79 -4.96 15.75 -1.18
C GLY A 79 -4.16 14.46 -1.34
N PHE A 80 -4.58 13.39 -0.65
CA PHE A 80 -3.96 12.07 -0.77
C PHE A 80 -4.11 11.47 -2.18
N LEU A 81 -5.30 11.59 -2.76
CA LEU A 81 -5.58 11.16 -4.13
C LEU A 81 -4.81 11.95 -5.20
N TYR A 82 -4.11 13.03 -4.85
CA TYR A 82 -3.18 13.73 -5.74
C TYR A 82 -1.70 13.39 -5.45
N GLY A 83 -1.43 12.35 -4.67
CA GLY A 83 -0.08 11.90 -4.35
C GLY A 83 0.56 12.61 -3.14
N ASN A 84 -0.19 13.39 -2.37
CA ASN A 84 0.36 14.04 -1.18
C ASN A 84 0.41 13.10 0.02
N HIS A 85 1.33 13.39 0.93
CA HIS A 85 1.39 12.74 2.24
C HIS A 85 0.19 13.14 3.11
N VAL A 86 -0.14 12.27 4.06
CA VAL A 86 -1.22 12.52 5.02
C VAL A 86 -0.65 13.29 6.20
N THR A 87 -1.16 14.49 6.44
CA THR A 87 -0.82 15.29 7.62
C THR A 87 -1.68 14.89 8.83
N LYS A 88 -1.24 15.27 10.03
CA LYS A 88 -2.00 15.05 11.27
C LYS A 88 -3.38 15.72 11.22
N ALA A 89 -3.50 16.90 10.61
CA ALA A 89 -4.78 17.58 10.44
C ALA A 89 -5.78 16.73 9.63
N GLY A 90 -5.30 16.03 8.61
CA GLY A 90 -6.08 15.15 7.74
C GLY A 90 -6.36 13.75 8.31
N LEU A 91 -5.70 13.37 9.40
CA LEU A 91 -5.89 12.08 10.06
C LEU A 91 -7.25 12.02 10.78
N GLY A 92 -8.09 11.06 10.41
CA GLY A 92 -9.36 10.75 11.07
C GLY A 92 -9.19 9.69 12.16
N ARG A 93 -8.86 8.46 11.76
CA ARG A 93 -8.63 7.32 12.66
C ARG A 93 -7.35 6.59 12.26
N ILE A 94 -6.71 5.92 13.21
CA ILE A 94 -5.53 5.09 12.99
C ILE A 94 -5.63 3.85 13.86
N THR A 95 -5.15 2.72 13.35
CA THR A 95 -5.07 1.47 14.11
C THR A 95 -4.10 1.61 15.28
N ASP A 96 -4.45 1.04 16.43
CA ASP A 96 -3.59 1.04 17.62
C ASP A 96 -2.31 0.24 17.42
N ALA A 97 -1.27 0.60 18.19
CA ALA A 97 0.01 -0.11 18.26
C ALA A 97 0.72 -0.33 16.90
N ALA A 98 0.49 0.52 15.90
CA ALA A 98 1.22 0.45 14.64
C ALA A 98 2.63 1.04 14.83
N PRO A 99 3.70 0.28 14.54
CA PRO A 99 5.06 0.75 14.72
C PRO A 99 5.44 1.79 13.65
N GLN A 100 6.51 2.53 13.91
CA GLN A 100 7.09 3.42 12.92
C GLN A 100 7.50 2.63 11.67
N TYR A 101 7.27 3.20 10.50
CA TYR A 101 7.54 2.59 9.20
C TYR A 101 6.78 1.30 8.89
N ALA A 102 5.71 1.02 9.63
CA ALA A 102 4.76 -0.02 9.26
C ALA A 102 4.03 0.36 7.96
N GLY A 103 3.76 -0.64 7.12
CA GLY A 103 2.91 -0.48 5.95
C GLY A 103 1.45 -0.33 6.39
N VAL A 104 0.77 0.67 5.87
CA VAL A 104 -0.64 0.96 6.18
C VAL A 104 -1.46 1.07 4.90
N VAL A 105 -2.69 0.60 4.97
CA VAL A 105 -3.70 0.90 3.94
C VAL A 105 -4.51 2.11 4.40
N VAL A 106 -4.71 3.05 3.47
CA VAL A 106 -5.40 4.31 3.69
C VAL A 106 -6.83 4.18 3.17
N TYR A 107 -7.80 4.57 4.00
CA TYR A 107 -9.23 4.51 3.74
C TYR A 107 -9.84 5.92 3.86
N ASN A 108 -10.99 6.13 3.22
CA ASN A 108 -11.86 7.26 3.57
C ASN A 108 -12.79 6.90 4.74
N MET A 109 -13.62 7.85 5.20
CA MET A 109 -14.54 7.64 6.32
C MET A 109 -15.68 6.66 6.03
N GLN A 110 -15.84 6.23 4.78
CA GLN A 110 -16.84 5.26 4.32
C GLN A 110 -16.25 3.85 4.15
N ASP A 111 -15.06 3.60 4.70
CA ASP A 111 -14.34 2.33 4.60
C ASP A 111 -13.98 1.92 3.16
N ALA A 112 -13.89 2.89 2.23
CA ALA A 112 -13.35 2.64 0.89
C ALA A 112 -11.82 2.79 0.89
N PRO A 113 -11.07 1.79 0.39
CA PRO A 113 -9.62 1.87 0.29
C PRO A 113 -9.19 2.87 -0.79
N LEU A 114 -8.33 3.82 -0.43
CA LEU A 114 -7.83 4.89 -1.31
C LEU A 114 -6.41 4.64 -1.81
N GLY A 115 -5.64 3.83 -1.10
CA GLY A 115 -4.23 3.60 -1.40
C GLY A 115 -3.48 3.01 -0.23
N PHE A 116 -2.16 3.04 -0.30
CA PHE A 116 -1.30 2.56 0.76
C PHE A 116 -0.08 3.45 0.96
N GLY A 117 0.48 3.37 2.15
CA GLY A 117 1.59 4.20 2.57
C GLY A 117 2.37 3.58 3.70
N VAL A 118 3.28 4.36 4.27
CA VAL A 118 4.13 3.95 5.39
C VAL A 118 3.97 4.96 6.51
N LEU A 119 3.86 4.50 7.75
CA LEU A 119 3.78 5.40 8.90
C LEU A 119 5.09 6.15 9.10
N ALA A 120 5.00 7.47 9.24
CA ALA A 120 6.13 8.33 9.57
C ALA A 120 6.53 8.22 11.05
N LYS A 121 5.56 7.95 11.93
CA LYS A 121 5.69 7.88 13.39
C LYS A 121 4.81 6.75 13.95
N PRO A 122 5.13 6.19 15.13
CA PRO A 122 4.28 5.18 15.76
C PRO A 122 2.94 5.79 16.21
N THR A 123 1.89 4.97 16.31
CA THR A 123 0.52 5.45 16.63
C THR A 123 0.44 6.33 17.87
N GLU A 124 1.21 5.99 18.91
CA GLU A 124 1.24 6.74 20.18
C GLU A 124 1.75 8.17 19.96
N ALA A 125 2.87 8.32 19.26
CA ALA A 125 3.46 9.62 18.96
C ALA A 125 2.59 10.44 17.98
N CYS A 126 1.77 9.79 17.14
CA CYS A 126 0.86 10.49 16.22
C CYS A 126 -0.20 11.32 16.94
N LYS A 127 -0.42 11.16 18.25
CA LYS A 127 -1.39 11.96 19.03
C LYS A 127 -0.88 13.38 19.27
N ASP A 128 0.42 13.52 19.51
CA ASP A 128 1.06 14.77 19.96
C ASP A 128 1.77 15.54 18.83
N LEU A 129 1.59 15.10 17.58
CA LEU A 129 2.17 15.77 16.42
C LEU A 129 1.49 17.10 16.11
N ASP A 130 2.30 18.04 15.60
CA ASP A 130 1.79 19.27 14.99
C ASP A 130 0.79 18.95 13.85
N PRO A 131 -0.30 19.72 13.66
CA PRO A 131 -1.29 19.48 12.62
C PRO A 131 -0.71 19.36 11.19
N THR A 132 0.40 20.04 10.91
CA THR A 132 1.07 20.01 9.60
C THR A 132 2.04 18.85 9.44
N ALA A 133 2.39 18.15 10.53
CA ALA A 133 3.34 17.05 10.47
C ALA A 133 2.78 15.85 9.70
N ASN A 134 3.63 15.21 8.92
CA ASN A 134 3.28 14.01 8.17
C ASN A 134 3.11 12.81 9.13
N VAL A 135 1.97 12.14 8.99
CA VAL A 135 1.62 10.91 9.71
C VAL A 135 1.83 9.69 8.80
N VAL A 136 1.36 9.78 7.55
CA VAL A 136 1.54 8.71 6.55
C VAL A 136 2.30 9.26 5.37
N LEU A 137 3.42 8.60 5.05
CA LEU A 137 4.16 8.81 3.83
C LEU A 137 3.46 8.03 2.72
N HIS A 138 2.95 8.76 1.74
CA HIS A 138 2.32 8.22 0.55
C HIS A 138 3.26 7.25 -0.19
N GLN A 139 2.71 6.17 -0.73
CA GLN A 139 3.41 5.24 -1.62
C GLN A 139 2.66 5.02 -2.92
N ALA A 140 1.34 4.76 -2.84
CA ALA A 140 0.48 4.72 -4.01
C ALA A 140 -0.96 5.06 -3.65
N ASP A 141 -1.70 5.63 -4.60
CA ASP A 141 -3.13 5.97 -4.45
C ASP A 141 -3.94 5.70 -5.73
N VAL A 142 -5.26 5.49 -5.59
CA VAL A 142 -6.17 5.17 -6.72
C VAL A 142 -6.28 6.30 -7.74
N GLY A 143 -5.91 7.53 -7.40
CA GLY A 143 -5.81 8.63 -8.36
C GLY A 143 -4.73 8.39 -9.42
N GLU A 144 -3.78 7.48 -9.18
CA GLU A 144 -2.79 7.08 -10.18
C GLU A 144 -3.43 6.43 -11.42
N TYR A 145 -4.61 5.80 -11.31
CA TYR A 145 -5.32 5.26 -12.47
C TYR A 145 -5.66 6.34 -13.51
N LEU A 146 -5.83 7.59 -13.07
CA LEU A 146 -6.09 8.73 -13.96
C LEU A 146 -4.81 9.45 -14.41
N ARG A 147 -3.71 9.31 -13.66
CA ARG A 147 -2.46 10.06 -13.89
C ARG A 147 -1.39 9.28 -14.63
N LEU A 148 -1.37 7.95 -14.46
CA LEU A 148 -0.25 7.08 -14.82
C LEU A 148 -0.68 5.91 -15.71
N GLU A 149 -1.82 6.03 -16.40
CA GLU A 149 -2.42 4.98 -17.26
C GLU A 149 -1.38 4.32 -18.19
N ASP A 150 -0.60 5.13 -18.92
CA ASP A 150 0.43 4.67 -19.87
C ASP A 150 1.53 3.81 -19.24
N THR A 151 1.75 3.96 -17.94
CA THR A 151 2.85 3.30 -17.22
C THR A 151 2.37 2.17 -16.32
N MET A 152 1.06 1.91 -16.22
CA MET A 152 0.53 0.88 -15.33
C MET A 152 0.55 -0.53 -15.94
N PHE A 153 0.34 -0.65 -17.25
CA PHE A 153 0.18 -1.95 -17.94
C PHE A 153 1.40 -2.34 -18.77
#